data_AF-A0A3A4ZBX9-F1
#
_entry.id   AF-A0A3A4ZBX9-F1
#
_cell.length_a   1.000
_cell.length_b   1.000
_cell.length_c   1.000
_cell.angle_alpha   90.00
_cell.angle_beta   90.00
_cell.angle_gamma   90.00
#
_symmetry.space_group_name_H-M   'P 1'
#
loop_
_entity.id
_entity.type
_entity.pdbx_description
1 polymer ?
#
loop_
_entity_poly.entity_id
_entity_poly.type
_entity_poly.pdbx_seq_one_letter_code
_entity_poly.pdbx_strand_id
1 'polypeptide(L)'
;MKKYFTFIFIALIFLSVLLLPNPFKKELTDNNLTSVREEDTGLVTDSEADQIANMPNPAAKYCEDSEGILEIVTNKDGSQFGMCNFENYSCEEWAYFNKECDIESDAAKIKAALISKGLDLTGMQVVIHKHLGKYIGGGVVPASSSAGGGYFFAVKDGTDIKVLADGNGSIMCSAFDEYPDYPSYLVPECIDIAGNIVTR
;
A
#
# COMPACT_ATOMS: atom_id res chain seq x y z
N MET A 1 -40.68 -19.69 -35.05
CA MET A 1 -41.65 -19.50 -33.95
C MET A 1 -41.01 -19.46 -32.56
N LYS A 2 -40.08 -20.36 -32.19
CA LYS A 2 -39.43 -20.35 -30.85
C LYS A 2 -38.64 -19.07 -30.51
N LYS A 3 -37.93 -18.45 -31.47
CA LYS A 3 -37.14 -17.21 -31.21
C LYS A 3 -38.01 -15.99 -30.87
N TYR A 4 -39.19 -15.86 -31.46
CA TYR A 4 -40.13 -14.77 -31.15
C TYR A 4 -40.71 -14.88 -29.74
N PHE A 5 -40.90 -16.11 -29.25
CA PHE A 5 -41.41 -16.36 -27.90
C PHE A 5 -40.42 -15.92 -26.81
N THR A 6 -39.12 -16.12 -27.04
CA THR A 6 -38.06 -15.69 -26.12
C THR A 6 -37.93 -14.17 -26.06
N PHE A 7 -38.02 -13.47 -27.21
CA PHE A 7 -37.97 -12.01 -27.24
C PHE A 7 -39.18 -11.35 -26.56
N ILE A 8 -40.38 -11.92 -26.71
CA ILE A 8 -41.59 -11.42 -26.02
C ILE A 8 -41.48 -11.62 -24.51
N PHE A 9 -40.94 -12.76 -24.05
CA PHE A 9 -40.72 -13.00 -22.62
C PHE A 9 -39.70 -12.05 -22.00
N ILE A 10 -38.59 -11.75 -22.69
CA ILE A 10 -37.58 -10.80 -22.19
C ILE A 10 -38.14 -9.37 -22.16
N ALA A 11 -38.92 -8.97 -23.17
CA ALA A 11 -39.56 -7.66 -23.21
C ALA A 11 -40.60 -7.47 -22.09
N LEU A 12 -41.37 -8.51 -21.75
CA LEU A 12 -42.34 -8.45 -20.65
C LEU A 12 -41.66 -8.41 -19.27
N ILE A 13 -40.53 -9.10 -19.10
CA ILE A 13 -39.72 -9.01 -17.87
C ILE A 13 -39.13 -7.60 -17.72
N PHE A 14 -38.55 -7.02 -18.77
CA PHE A 14 -38.03 -5.65 -18.73
C PHE A 14 -39.12 -4.60 -18.48
N LEU A 15 -40.31 -4.76 -19.07
CA LEU A 15 -41.45 -3.86 -18.83
C LEU A 15 -41.99 -3.97 -17.39
N SER A 16 -41.90 -5.16 -16.77
CA SER A 16 -42.30 -5.35 -15.36
C SER A 16 -41.34 -4.71 -14.36
N VAL A 17 -40.04 -4.63 -14.67
CA VAL A 17 -39.03 -4.01 -13.79
C VAL A 17 -39.14 -2.48 -13.80
N LEU A 18 -39.58 -1.87 -14.91
CA LEU A 18 -39.80 -0.42 -15.01
C LEU A 18 -40.99 0.10 -14.20
N LEU A 19 -41.89 -0.78 -13.77
CA LEU A 19 -43.06 -0.42 -12.94
C LEU A 19 -42.82 -0.64 -11.43
N LEU A 20 -41.65 -1.16 -11.04
CA LEU A 20 -41.31 -1.26 -9.62
C LEU A 20 -40.85 0.11 -9.09
N PRO A 21 -41.34 0.53 -7.90
CA PRO A 21 -40.85 1.73 -7.26
C PRO A 21 -39.35 1.61 -6.96
N ASN A 22 -38.58 2.60 -7.41
CA ASN A 22 -37.14 2.67 -7.27
C ASN A 22 -36.77 2.87 -5.77
N PRO A 23 -35.98 1.99 -5.13
CA PRO A 23 -35.72 2.05 -3.69
C PRO A 23 -34.81 3.22 -3.26
N PHE A 24 -34.32 4.02 -4.20
CA PHE A 24 -33.28 5.03 -3.96
C PHE A 24 -33.77 6.49 -3.93
N LYS A 25 -35.07 6.74 -3.85
CA LYS A 25 -35.60 8.09 -3.64
C LYS A 25 -35.95 8.31 -2.18
N LYS A 26 -34.94 8.61 -1.36
CA LYS A 26 -35.16 9.22 -0.05
C LYS A 26 -35.54 10.68 -0.29
N GLU A 27 -36.81 10.98 -0.08
CA GLU A 27 -37.36 12.33 -0.13
C GLU A 27 -36.78 13.14 1.03
N LEU A 28 -35.99 14.17 0.71
CA LEU A 28 -35.64 15.23 1.65
C LEU A 28 -36.88 16.11 1.82
N THR A 29 -37.74 15.74 2.77
CA THR A 29 -38.77 16.65 3.27
C THR A 29 -38.14 17.54 4.34
N ASP A 30 -37.82 18.77 3.96
CA ASP A 30 -37.60 19.87 4.89
C ASP A 30 -38.89 20.11 5.67
N ASN A 31 -38.89 19.84 6.97
CA ASN A 31 -39.79 20.44 7.96
C ASN A 31 -39.32 20.11 9.37
N ASN A 32 -38.25 20.76 9.82
CA ASN A 32 -38.19 21.29 11.17
C ASN A 32 -37.22 22.47 11.25
N LEU A 33 -37.56 23.55 10.55
CA LEU A 33 -36.94 24.86 10.75
C LEU A 33 -37.63 25.54 11.94
N THR A 34 -37.37 25.05 13.15
CA THR A 34 -37.46 25.88 14.35
C THR A 34 -36.12 26.60 14.50
N SER A 35 -36.16 27.92 14.33
CA SER A 35 -35.04 28.80 14.62
C SER A 35 -34.70 28.72 16.11
N VAL A 36 -33.52 28.22 16.43
CA VAL A 36 -32.83 28.60 17.67
C VAL A 36 -31.48 29.16 17.25
N ARG A 37 -31.37 30.47 17.43
CA ARG A 37 -30.15 31.27 17.34
C ARG A 37 -29.35 31.01 18.61
N GLU A 38 -28.06 30.67 18.41
CA GLU A 38 -26.89 30.76 19.30
C GLU A 38 -27.15 30.80 20.82
N GLU A 39 -26.70 29.75 21.53
CA GLU A 39 -25.85 29.80 22.75
C GLU A 39 -25.89 28.44 23.46
N ASP A 40 -24.99 27.52 23.08
CA ASP A 40 -24.48 26.49 23.98
C ASP A 40 -23.05 26.16 23.55
N THR A 41 -22.14 27.02 24.02
CA THR A 41 -20.71 26.72 24.04
C THR A 41 -20.48 25.59 25.03
N GLY A 42 -20.75 24.36 24.59
CA GLY A 42 -20.18 23.17 25.18
C GLY A 42 -18.67 23.24 24.99
N LEU A 43 -17.98 23.77 26.01
CA LEU A 43 -16.54 23.74 26.17
C LEU A 43 -16.10 22.27 26.00
N VAL A 44 -15.60 21.89 24.82
CA VAL A 44 -14.67 20.77 24.74
C VAL A 44 -13.51 21.22 25.61
N THR A 45 -13.51 20.78 26.86
CA THR A 45 -12.43 21.07 27.79
C THR A 45 -11.15 20.60 27.12
N ASP A 46 -10.08 21.40 27.16
CA ASP A 46 -8.73 21.02 26.70
C ASP A 46 -8.34 19.60 27.15
N SER A 47 -8.91 19.15 28.28
CA SER A 47 -8.84 17.80 28.82
C SER A 47 -9.23 16.66 27.87
N GLU A 48 -10.15 16.78 26.91
CA GLU A 48 -10.51 15.63 26.04
C GLU A 48 -9.59 15.52 24.82
N ALA A 49 -9.18 16.66 24.25
CA ALA A 49 -8.19 16.69 23.17
C ALA A 49 -6.79 16.27 23.67
N ASP A 50 -6.42 16.66 24.89
CA ASP A 50 -5.15 16.30 25.54
C ASP A 50 -5.09 14.80 25.89
N GLN A 51 -6.23 14.14 26.16
CA GLN A 51 -6.26 12.69 26.42
C GLN A 51 -6.10 11.86 25.14
N ILE A 52 -6.59 12.35 23.99
CA ILE A 52 -6.39 11.70 22.69
C ILE A 52 -4.92 11.86 22.25
N ALA A 53 -4.33 13.05 22.46
CA ALA A 53 -2.91 13.29 22.16
C ALA A 53 -1.94 12.49 23.04
N ASN A 54 -2.37 12.09 24.25
CA ASN A 54 -1.59 11.26 25.17
C ASN A 54 -1.76 9.74 24.97
N MET A 55 -2.57 9.28 24.02
CA MET A 55 -2.66 7.85 23.71
C MET A 55 -1.45 7.42 22.86
N PRO A 56 -0.67 6.40 23.28
CA PRO A 56 0.45 5.91 22.48
C PRO A 56 -0.01 5.44 21.10
N ASN A 57 0.78 5.74 20.06
CA ASN A 57 0.56 5.16 18.73
C ASN A 57 0.63 3.62 18.84
N PRO A 58 -0.44 2.87 18.51
CA PRO A 58 -0.45 1.42 18.67
C PRO A 58 0.57 0.70 17.78
N ALA A 59 0.86 1.22 16.58
CA ALA A 59 1.87 0.65 15.68
C ALA A 59 3.29 0.83 16.25
N ALA A 60 3.60 2.04 16.73
CA ALA A 60 4.83 2.34 17.45
C ALA A 60 5.02 1.42 18.68
N LYS A 61 3.98 1.30 19.51
CA LYS A 61 4.01 0.45 20.71
C LYS A 61 4.23 -1.02 20.36
N TYR A 62 3.58 -1.50 19.30
CA TYR A 62 3.75 -2.86 18.81
C TYR A 62 5.16 -3.12 18.27
N CYS A 63 5.78 -2.13 17.60
CA CYS A 63 7.17 -2.20 17.19
C CYS A 63 8.11 -2.41 18.39
N GLU A 64 7.99 -1.55 19.41
CA GLU A 64 8.81 -1.60 20.62
C GLU A 64 8.59 -2.90 21.41
N ASP A 65 7.34 -3.35 21.53
CA ASP A 65 6.99 -4.63 22.17
C ASP A 65 7.54 -5.84 21.43
N SER A 66 7.83 -5.68 20.13
CA SER A 66 8.45 -6.70 19.30
C SER A 66 9.98 -6.59 19.25
N GLU A 67 10.58 -5.84 20.19
CA GLU A 67 12.03 -5.58 20.28
C GLU A 67 12.59 -4.77 19.09
N GLY A 68 11.72 -4.16 18.29
CA GLY A 68 12.09 -3.24 17.22
C GLY A 68 12.42 -1.84 17.76
N ILE A 69 13.22 -1.11 17.00
CA ILE A 69 13.53 0.30 17.27
C ILE A 69 12.74 1.16 16.29
N LEU A 70 11.81 1.96 16.80
CA LEU A 70 11.05 2.90 15.98
C LEU A 70 11.91 4.09 15.55
N GLU A 71 11.92 4.36 14.25
CA GLU A 71 12.50 5.55 13.62
C GLU A 71 11.42 6.31 12.85
N ILE A 72 11.31 7.61 13.04
CA ILE A 72 10.44 8.45 12.22
C ILE A 72 11.22 8.93 11.00
N VAL A 73 10.81 8.45 9.82
CA VAL A 73 11.41 8.85 8.55
C VAL A 73 10.62 10.02 7.97
N THR A 74 11.33 11.07 7.54
CA THR A 74 10.76 12.23 6.86
C THR A 74 11.08 12.20 5.37
N ASN A 75 10.06 12.23 4.53
CA ASN A 75 10.19 12.34 3.08
C ASN A 75 10.54 13.77 2.66
N LYS A 76 10.95 13.94 1.40
CA LYS A 76 11.30 15.27 0.84
C LYS A 76 10.14 16.26 0.82
N ASP A 77 8.90 15.76 0.74
CA ASP A 77 7.69 16.58 0.82
C ASP A 77 7.28 16.95 2.26
N GLY A 78 8.06 16.51 3.26
CA GLY A 78 7.81 16.74 4.67
C GLY A 78 6.86 15.73 5.32
N SER A 79 6.26 14.80 4.56
CA SER A 79 5.48 13.71 5.13
C SER A 79 6.35 12.79 5.99
N GLN A 80 5.76 12.21 7.04
CA GLN A 80 6.47 11.33 7.96
C GLN A 80 5.78 9.97 8.07
N PHE A 81 6.57 8.94 8.28
CA PHE A 81 6.10 7.58 8.58
C PHE A 81 7.06 6.90 9.56
N GLY A 82 6.55 5.94 10.33
CA GLY A 82 7.35 5.15 11.25
C GLY A 82 7.98 3.94 10.56
N MET A 83 9.26 3.72 10.79
CA MET A 83 9.97 2.50 10.44
C MET A 83 10.33 1.75 11.71
N CYS A 84 9.83 0.53 11.82
CA CYS A 84 10.23 -0.43 12.83
C CYS A 84 11.49 -1.17 12.36
N ASN A 85 12.63 -0.85 12.99
CA ASN A 85 13.93 -1.41 12.62
C ASN A 85 14.27 -2.62 13.50
N PHE A 86 14.64 -3.72 12.85
CA PHE A 86 15.20 -4.92 13.47
C PHE A 86 16.67 -5.10 13.06
N GLU A 87 17.34 -6.12 13.58
CA GLU A 87 18.75 -6.39 13.29
C GLU A 87 19.04 -6.54 11.79
N ASN A 88 18.15 -7.20 11.04
CA ASN A 88 18.40 -7.61 9.65
C ASN A 88 17.45 -7.00 8.61
N TYR A 89 16.35 -6.36 9.04
CA TYR A 89 15.33 -5.80 8.16
C TYR A 89 14.56 -4.70 8.89
N SER A 90 13.83 -3.90 8.12
CA SER A 90 12.92 -2.89 8.65
C SER A 90 11.56 -3.00 7.98
N CYS A 91 10.50 -2.82 8.77
CA CYS A 91 9.12 -2.73 8.30
C CYS A 91 8.58 -1.34 8.57
N GLU A 92 7.73 -0.79 7.70
CA GLU A 92 6.90 0.36 8.09
C GLU A 92 5.96 -0.05 9.24
N GLU A 93 5.77 0.83 10.23
CA GLU A 93 5.17 0.47 11.52
C GLU A 93 3.73 -0.06 11.37
N TRP A 94 2.92 0.54 10.49
CA TRP A 94 1.54 0.10 10.27
C TRP A 94 1.48 -1.19 9.46
N ALA A 95 2.35 -1.33 8.45
CA ALA A 95 2.50 -2.57 7.71
C ALA A 95 2.92 -3.73 8.62
N TYR A 96 3.78 -3.47 9.61
CA TYR A 96 4.17 -4.47 10.61
C TYR A 96 3.01 -4.80 11.55
N PHE A 97 2.35 -3.77 12.10
CA PHE A 97 1.19 -3.93 12.98
C PHE A 97 0.05 -4.73 12.33
N ASN A 98 -0.22 -4.47 11.05
CA ASN A 98 -1.26 -5.17 10.28
C ASN A 98 -0.83 -6.53 9.73
N LYS A 99 0.39 -6.99 10.04
CA LYS A 99 0.97 -8.26 9.55
C LYS A 99 1.10 -8.31 8.02
N GLU A 100 1.23 -7.15 7.39
CA GLU A 100 1.50 -7.02 5.96
C GLU A 100 2.99 -7.17 5.65
N CYS A 101 3.86 -6.96 6.64
CA CYS A 101 5.30 -7.21 6.56
C CYS A 101 5.62 -8.69 6.84
N ASP A 102 5.41 -9.55 5.83
CA ASP A 102 5.70 -10.98 5.92
C ASP A 102 7.00 -11.29 5.15
N ILE A 103 8.13 -11.19 5.86
CA ILE A 103 9.47 -11.30 5.26
C ILE A 103 9.67 -12.65 4.56
N GLU A 104 9.26 -13.76 5.17
CA GLU A 104 9.51 -15.09 4.62
C GLU A 104 8.65 -15.36 3.38
N SER A 105 7.35 -15.11 3.49
CA SER A 105 6.39 -15.32 2.40
C SER A 105 6.69 -14.41 1.21
N ASP A 106 6.96 -13.13 1.46
CA ASP A 106 7.21 -12.17 0.39
C ASP A 106 8.58 -12.40 -0.25
N ALA A 107 9.62 -12.80 0.50
CA ALA A 107 10.91 -13.16 -0.10
C ALA A 107 10.78 -14.38 -1.04
N ALA A 108 9.97 -15.38 -0.70
CA ALA A 108 9.71 -16.53 -1.56
C ALA A 108 8.99 -16.13 -2.86
N LYS A 109 7.98 -15.27 -2.76
CA LYS A 109 7.25 -14.73 -3.94
C LYS A 109 8.15 -13.85 -4.81
N ILE A 110 8.98 -13.00 -4.21
CA ILE A 110 9.97 -12.18 -4.93
C ILE A 110 10.96 -13.08 -5.66
N LYS A 111 11.46 -14.14 -5.01
CA LYS A 111 12.35 -15.13 -5.65
C LYS A 111 11.69 -15.75 -6.88
N ALA A 112 10.43 -16.15 -6.80
CA ALA A 112 9.68 -16.69 -7.92
C ALA A 112 9.48 -15.66 -9.06
N ALA A 113 9.19 -14.40 -8.71
CA ALA A 113 9.04 -13.31 -9.68
C ALA A 113 10.36 -13.01 -10.42
N LEU A 114 11.49 -12.98 -9.71
CA LEU A 114 12.83 -12.80 -10.30
C LEU A 114 13.19 -13.94 -11.27
N ILE A 115 12.94 -15.20 -10.89
CA ILE A 115 13.17 -16.36 -11.76
C ILE A 115 12.29 -16.27 -13.02
N SER A 116 11.04 -15.83 -12.87
CA SER A 116 10.12 -15.62 -14.01
C SER A 116 10.60 -14.54 -14.98
N LYS A 117 11.42 -13.59 -14.51
CA LYS A 117 12.11 -12.59 -15.35
C LYS A 117 13.38 -13.12 -16.01
N GLY A 118 13.73 -14.39 -15.79
CA GLY A 118 14.87 -15.06 -16.41
C GLY A 118 16.18 -14.99 -15.61
N LEU A 119 16.13 -14.58 -14.33
CA LEU A 119 17.31 -14.60 -13.47
C LEU A 119 17.59 -16.01 -12.96
N ASP A 120 18.84 -16.47 -13.05
CA ASP A 120 19.30 -17.69 -12.39
C ASP A 120 19.65 -17.39 -10.93
N LEU A 121 18.84 -17.93 -10.01
CA LEU A 121 19.01 -17.76 -8.57
C LEU A 121 19.53 -19.02 -7.87
N THR A 122 20.18 -19.91 -8.61
CA THR A 122 20.84 -21.10 -8.05
C THR A 122 21.93 -20.68 -7.07
N GLY A 123 21.86 -21.16 -5.82
CA GLY A 123 22.80 -20.77 -4.77
C GLY A 123 22.59 -19.36 -4.21
N MET A 124 21.53 -18.67 -4.63
CA MET A 124 21.18 -17.31 -4.18
C MET A 124 19.95 -17.31 -3.27
N GLN A 125 19.90 -16.33 -2.37
CA GLN A 125 18.75 -16.03 -1.53
C GLN A 125 18.30 -14.58 -1.71
N VAL A 126 16.99 -14.37 -1.56
CA VAL A 126 16.38 -13.04 -1.50
C VAL A 126 16.40 -12.59 -0.04
N VAL A 127 16.91 -11.39 0.20
CA VAL A 127 16.92 -10.75 1.51
C VAL A 127 16.14 -9.45 1.39
N ILE A 128 15.06 -9.32 2.15
CA ILE A 128 14.30 -8.08 2.26
C ILE A 128 15.00 -7.21 3.30
N HIS A 129 15.37 -5.99 2.91
CA HIS A 129 15.95 -5.02 3.85
C HIS A 129 14.90 -4.03 4.35
N LYS A 130 13.97 -3.62 3.48
CA LYS A 130 12.95 -2.61 3.79
C LYS A 130 11.61 -3.02 3.21
N HIS A 131 10.57 -3.00 4.04
CA HIS A 131 9.23 -3.42 3.66
C HIS A 131 8.18 -2.40 4.12
N LEU A 132 7.65 -1.61 3.19
CA LEU A 132 6.71 -0.51 3.42
C LEU A 132 5.29 -0.92 3.02
N GLY A 133 4.84 -2.09 3.51
CA GLY A 133 3.55 -2.70 3.14
C GLY A 133 3.51 -3.10 1.67
N LYS A 134 2.98 -2.21 0.82
CA LYS A 134 2.88 -2.41 -0.63
C LYS A 134 4.24 -2.50 -1.33
N TYR A 135 5.27 -1.83 -0.80
CA TYR A 135 6.57 -1.67 -1.47
C TYR A 135 7.68 -2.39 -0.72
N ILE A 136 8.52 -3.13 -1.45
CA ILE A 136 9.57 -3.97 -0.86
C ILE A 136 10.89 -3.70 -1.57
N GLY A 137 11.92 -3.35 -0.80
CA GLY A 137 13.28 -3.19 -1.26
C GLY A 137 14.23 -4.18 -0.58
N GLY A 138 15.15 -4.74 -1.34
CA GLY A 138 16.09 -5.72 -0.81
C GLY A 138 17.23 -6.05 -1.75
N GLY A 139 17.88 -7.17 -1.45
CA GLY A 139 18.98 -7.71 -2.23
C GLY A 139 18.82 -9.18 -2.56
N VAL A 140 19.53 -9.60 -3.61
CA VAL A 140 19.74 -11.00 -3.98
C VAL A 140 21.20 -11.31 -3.72
N VAL A 141 21.48 -12.09 -2.68
CA VAL A 141 22.83 -12.38 -2.18
C VAL A 141 23.13 -13.89 -2.25
N PRO A 142 24.40 -14.32 -2.27
CA PRO A 142 24.72 -15.73 -2.15
C PRO A 142 24.19 -16.34 -0.85
N ALA A 143 23.67 -17.57 -0.89
CA ALA A 143 23.17 -18.23 0.31
C ALA A 143 24.27 -18.48 1.37
N SER A 144 25.54 -18.47 0.95
CA SER A 144 26.71 -18.63 1.83
C SER A 144 27.19 -17.33 2.46
N SER A 145 26.68 -16.17 2.05
CA SER A 145 27.18 -14.86 2.52
C SER A 145 26.17 -13.75 2.30
N SER A 146 25.99 -12.89 3.31
CA SER A 146 25.22 -11.64 3.19
C SER A 146 25.98 -10.51 2.45
N ALA A 147 27.23 -10.75 2.05
CA ALA A 147 28.08 -9.78 1.37
C ALA A 147 28.03 -9.95 -0.15
N GLY A 148 27.78 -8.85 -0.86
CA GLY A 148 27.65 -8.82 -2.31
C GLY A 148 26.29 -9.32 -2.79
N GLY A 149 25.70 -8.63 -3.78
CA GLY A 149 24.39 -9.00 -4.33
C GLY A 149 23.78 -7.93 -5.23
N GLY A 150 22.75 -8.32 -5.99
CA GLY A 150 21.96 -7.41 -6.82
C GLY A 150 20.83 -6.77 -6.02
N TYR A 151 20.53 -5.50 -6.26
CA TYR A 151 19.38 -4.81 -5.68
C TYR A 151 18.07 -5.27 -6.34
N PHE A 152 16.97 -5.31 -5.59
CA PHE A 152 15.63 -5.36 -6.18
C PHE A 152 14.68 -4.35 -5.54
N PHE A 153 13.69 -3.95 -6.32
CA PHE A 153 12.50 -3.27 -5.88
C PHE A 153 11.26 -3.98 -6.41
N ALA A 154 10.35 -4.31 -5.50
CA ALA A 154 9.14 -5.06 -5.78
C ALA A 154 7.90 -4.38 -5.18
N VAL A 155 6.75 -4.68 -5.78
CA VAL A 155 5.44 -4.18 -5.38
C VAL A 155 4.49 -5.34 -5.19
N LYS A 156 3.75 -5.32 -4.08
CA LYS A 156 2.59 -6.20 -3.85
C LYS A 156 1.40 -5.60 -4.59
N ASP A 157 0.88 -6.35 -5.57
CA ASP A 157 -0.31 -5.98 -6.34
C ASP A 157 -1.38 -7.05 -6.15
N GLY A 158 -2.28 -6.81 -5.19
CA GLY A 158 -3.20 -7.83 -4.71
C GLY A 158 -2.47 -9.00 -4.06
N THR A 159 -2.64 -10.20 -4.60
CA THR A 159 -1.95 -11.42 -4.12
C THR A 159 -0.58 -11.64 -4.77
N ASP A 160 -0.29 -10.91 -5.85
CA ASP A 160 0.89 -11.09 -6.66
C ASP A 160 2.01 -10.12 -6.23
N ILE A 161 3.25 -10.49 -6.57
CA ILE A 161 4.41 -9.60 -6.43
C ILE A 161 5.00 -9.33 -7.81
N LYS A 162 5.16 -8.05 -8.15
CA LYS A 162 5.83 -7.58 -9.36
C LYS A 162 7.18 -6.98 -9.00
N VAL A 163 8.25 -7.45 -9.66
CA VAL A 163 9.58 -6.86 -9.53
C VAL A 163 9.76 -5.80 -10.61
N LEU A 164 9.84 -4.53 -10.20
CA LEU A 164 9.96 -3.39 -11.10
C LEU A 164 11.43 -3.01 -11.37
N ALA A 165 12.32 -3.30 -10.42
CA ALA A 165 13.77 -3.23 -10.61
C ALA A 165 14.43 -4.50 -10.06
N ASP A 166 15.32 -5.12 -10.82
CA ASP A 166 15.97 -6.40 -10.49
C ASP A 166 17.51 -6.31 -10.43
N GLY A 167 18.04 -5.07 -10.51
CA GLY A 167 19.47 -4.81 -10.43
C GLY A 167 20.23 -5.03 -11.73
N ASN A 168 19.55 -5.45 -12.82
CA ASN A 168 20.16 -5.64 -14.14
C ASN A 168 19.88 -4.44 -15.04
N GLY A 169 20.59 -3.32 -14.79
CA GLY A 169 20.54 -2.12 -15.62
C GLY A 169 19.97 -0.90 -14.91
N SER A 170 19.68 0.14 -15.69
CA SER A 170 19.15 1.40 -15.17
C SER A 170 17.67 1.28 -14.84
N ILE A 171 17.27 1.83 -13.69
CA ILE A 171 15.87 1.90 -13.27
C ILE A 171 15.15 3.00 -14.06
N MET A 172 14.26 2.62 -14.98
CA MET A 172 13.47 3.58 -15.76
C MET A 172 12.30 4.13 -14.94
N CYS A 173 12.04 5.44 -15.00
CA CYS A 173 10.91 6.03 -14.29
C CYS A 173 9.55 5.46 -14.75
N SER A 174 9.44 5.08 -16.02
CA SER A 174 8.22 4.47 -16.59
C SER A 174 7.88 3.11 -15.98
N ALA A 175 8.82 2.44 -15.31
CA ALA A 175 8.53 1.20 -14.59
C ALA A 175 7.54 1.41 -13.43
N PHE A 176 7.32 2.66 -13.02
CA PHE A 176 6.49 3.03 -11.88
C PHE A 176 5.21 3.77 -12.26
N ASP A 177 4.86 3.88 -13.54
CA ASP A 177 3.68 4.62 -14.00
C ASP A 177 2.37 4.09 -13.38
N GLU A 178 2.31 2.77 -13.12
CA GLU A 178 1.19 2.11 -12.41
C GLU A 178 1.22 2.30 -10.89
N TYR A 179 2.34 2.78 -10.32
CA TYR A 179 2.58 2.88 -8.88
C TYR A 179 3.13 4.26 -8.49
N PRO A 180 2.46 5.36 -8.86
CA PRO A 180 2.99 6.71 -8.69
C PRO A 180 3.27 7.10 -7.22
N ASP A 181 2.68 6.38 -6.28
CA ASP A 181 2.77 6.51 -4.83
C ASP A 181 3.98 5.82 -4.19
N TYR A 182 4.89 5.24 -4.98
CA TYR A 182 6.07 4.58 -4.41
C TYR A 182 6.97 5.57 -3.63
N PRO A 183 7.51 5.15 -2.48
CA PRO A 183 8.31 6.02 -1.63
C PRO A 183 9.72 6.22 -2.21
N SER A 184 10.15 7.48 -2.33
CA SER A 184 11.53 7.80 -2.73
C SER A 184 12.58 7.29 -1.73
N TYR A 185 12.16 6.94 -0.51
CA TYR A 185 12.96 6.21 0.47
C TYR A 185 13.49 4.86 -0.03
N LEU A 186 12.78 4.19 -0.95
CA LEU A 186 13.20 2.92 -1.55
C LEU A 186 13.90 3.09 -2.89
N VAL A 187 13.40 4.02 -3.72
CA VAL A 187 13.95 4.33 -5.04
C VAL A 187 14.07 5.86 -5.15
N PRO A 188 15.20 6.45 -4.74
CA PRO A 188 15.36 7.90 -4.70
C PRO A 188 15.54 8.52 -6.09
N GLU A 189 16.00 7.71 -7.06
CA GLU A 189 16.36 8.15 -8.40
C GLU A 189 15.94 7.11 -9.45
N CYS A 190 15.55 7.59 -10.62
CA CYS A 190 15.29 6.80 -11.81
C CYS A 190 15.75 7.58 -13.05
N ILE A 191 15.74 6.94 -14.22
CA ILE A 191 16.11 7.57 -15.49
C ILE A 191 14.86 7.75 -16.35
N ASP A 192 14.67 8.96 -16.90
CA ASP A 192 13.59 9.25 -17.83
C ASP A 192 13.85 8.72 -19.26
N ILE A 193 12.86 8.86 -20.15
CA ILE A 193 12.98 8.42 -21.55
C ILE A 193 14.05 9.16 -22.36
N ALA A 194 14.52 10.32 -21.88
CA ALA A 194 15.57 11.11 -22.49
C ALA A 194 16.96 10.78 -21.91
N GLY A 195 17.04 9.88 -20.92
CA GLY A 195 18.28 9.48 -20.28
C GLY A 195 18.71 10.37 -19.09
N ASN A 196 17.86 11.31 -18.65
CA ASN A 196 18.18 12.17 -17.52
C ASN A 196 17.84 11.47 -16.20
N ILE A 197 18.65 11.75 -15.18
CA ILE A 197 18.35 11.33 -13.80
C ILE A 197 17.21 12.20 -13.26
N VAL A 198 16.15 11.53 -12.81
CA VAL A 198 15.02 12.14 -12.11
C VAL A 198 15.11 11.73 -10.66
N THR A 199 15.21 12.73 -9.80
CA THR A 199 15.17 12.56 -8.34
C THR A 199 13.73 12.73 -7.86
N ARG A 200 13.24 11.78 -7.05
CA ARG A 200 11.92 11.87 -6.39
C ARG A 200 12.04 12.10 -4.89
#